data_AF-A0A1G9PAM7-F1
#
_entry.id   AF-A0A1G9PAM7-F1
#
_cell.length_a   1.000
_cell.length_b   1.000
_cell.length_c   1.000
_cell.angle_alpha   90.00
_cell.angle_beta   90.00
_cell.angle_gamma   90.00
#
_symmetry.space_group_name_H-M   'P 1'
#
loop_
_entity.id
_entity.type
_entity.pdbx_description
1 polymer ?
#
loop_
_entity_poly.entity_id
_entity_poly.type
_entity_poly.pdbx_seq_one_letter_code
_entity_poly.pdbx_strand_id
1 'polypeptide(L)'
;MTTDRIEALAEGFLACTLPKEEWTHEAHLIVGLWHLNRYPFYEALLRMRCRIITYNQATGGVNSADSGYHETLTEFWLRQLAEFRRSAGEEKSLEQQCNQLFASSFADRRLPFEYYSRELLFSVRARAKWTEPDLQTFQLLNFL
;
A
#
# COMPACT_ATOMS: atom_id res chain seq x y z
N MET A 1 -11.28 8.57 11.58
CA MET A 1 -9.97 8.25 12.16
C MET A 1 -9.27 9.55 12.52
N THR A 2 -8.47 9.56 13.59
CA THR A 2 -7.76 10.76 14.08
C THR A 2 -6.30 10.75 13.67
N THR A 3 -5.67 11.92 13.64
CA THR A 3 -4.22 12.07 13.43
C THR A 3 -3.40 11.17 14.37
N ASP A 4 -3.69 11.18 15.68
CA ASP A 4 -2.95 10.37 16.66
C ASP A 4 -3.00 8.87 16.37
N ARG A 5 -4.16 8.36 15.91
CA ARG A 5 -4.28 6.94 15.55
C ARG A 5 -3.48 6.61 14.29
N ILE A 6 -3.41 7.54 13.34
CA ILE A 6 -2.62 7.36 12.11
C ILE A 6 -1.12 7.33 12.44
N GLU A 7 -0.65 8.28 13.25
CA GLU A 7 0.75 8.33 13.67
C GLU A 7 1.13 7.09 14.50
N ALA A 8 0.33 6.71 15.51
CA ALA A 8 0.60 5.53 16.33
C ALA A 8 0.67 4.23 15.50
N LEU A 9 -0.18 4.10 14.47
CA LEU A 9 -0.15 2.96 13.56
C LEU A 9 1.13 2.95 12.71
N ALA A 10 1.49 4.09 12.13
CA ALA A 10 2.71 4.22 11.33
C ALA A 10 3.97 3.98 12.18
N GLU A 11 4.06 4.58 13.37
CA GLU A 11 5.17 4.40 14.31
C GLU A 11 5.29 2.95 14.77
N GLY A 12 4.18 2.31 15.15
CA GLY A 12 4.16 0.91 15.54
C GLY A 12 4.65 -0.02 14.43
N PHE A 13 4.22 0.24 13.18
CA PHE A 13 4.71 -0.49 12.00
C PHE A 13 6.21 -0.27 11.78
N LEU A 14 6.67 0.98 11.79
CA LEU A 14 8.07 1.34 11.57
C LEU A 14 9.00 0.76 12.65
N ALA A 15 8.53 0.71 13.90
CA ALA A 15 9.24 0.14 15.04
C ALA A 15 9.10 -1.39 15.16
N CYS A 16 8.33 -2.04 14.27
CA CYS A 16 8.01 -3.47 14.36
C CYS A 16 7.36 -3.89 15.70
N THR A 17 6.56 -2.99 16.29
CA THR A 17 5.84 -3.22 17.55
C THR A 17 4.33 -3.31 17.37
N LEU A 18 3.80 -2.96 16.19
CA LEU A 18 2.39 -3.16 15.87
C LEU A 18 2.03 -4.66 15.98
N PRO A 19 0.92 -5.03 16.64
CA PRO A 19 0.45 -6.41 16.63
C PRO A 19 0.13 -6.90 15.22
N LYS A 20 0.41 -8.18 14.94
CA LYS A 20 0.22 -8.75 13.60
C LYS A 20 -1.24 -8.68 13.16
N GLU A 21 -2.18 -8.83 14.08
CA GLU A 21 -3.63 -8.76 13.85
C GLU A 21 -4.09 -7.36 13.46
N GLU A 22 -3.33 -6.32 13.85
CA GLU A 22 -3.58 -4.93 13.47
C GLU A 22 -2.97 -4.56 12.12
N TRP A 23 -2.11 -5.41 11.53
CA TRP A 23 -1.53 -5.19 10.20
C TRP A 23 -2.48 -5.61 9.06
N THR A 24 -3.66 -5.00 9.05
CA THR A 24 -4.76 -5.29 8.10
C THR A 24 -4.56 -4.59 6.75
N HIS A 25 -5.41 -4.87 5.76
CA HIS A 25 -5.45 -4.13 4.49
C HIS A 25 -5.60 -2.62 4.72
N GLU A 26 -6.51 -2.23 5.62
CA GLU A 26 -6.75 -0.84 5.98
C GLU A 26 -5.49 -0.20 6.59
N ALA A 27 -4.76 -0.92 7.43
CA ALA A 27 -3.48 -0.46 7.98
C ALA A 27 -2.43 -0.24 6.87
N HIS A 28 -2.33 -1.13 5.88
CA HIS A 28 -1.44 -0.95 4.74
C HIS A 28 -1.78 0.32 3.96
N LEU A 29 -3.07 0.59 3.71
CA LEU A 29 -3.50 1.80 3.02
C LEU A 29 -3.15 3.08 3.79
N ILE A 30 -3.35 3.07 5.10
CA ILE A 30 -3.02 4.21 5.99
C ILE A 30 -1.52 4.50 5.95
N VAL A 31 -0.69 3.47 6.13
CA VAL A 31 0.78 3.63 6.13
C VAL A 31 1.30 4.03 4.74
N GLY A 32 0.72 3.48 3.66
CA GLY A 32 1.05 3.89 2.30
C GLY A 32 0.76 5.38 2.06
N LEU A 33 -0.38 5.86 2.54
CA LEU A 33 -0.77 7.26 2.43
C LEU A 33 0.10 8.18 3.32
N TRP A 34 0.43 7.71 4.53
CA TRP A 34 1.35 8.38 5.45
C TRP A 34 2.74 8.59 4.83
N HIS A 35 3.24 7.58 4.10
CA HIS A 35 4.50 7.69 3.35
C HIS A 35 4.39 8.66 2.16
N LEU A 36 3.33 8.59 1.36
CA LEU A 36 3.14 9.48 0.21
C LEU A 36 2.98 10.96 0.59
N ASN A 37 2.54 11.24 1.83
CA ASN A 37 2.49 12.61 2.34
C ASN A 37 3.86 13.14 2.79
N ARG A 38 4.87 12.27 2.93
CA ARG A 38 6.20 12.62 3.45
C ARG A 38 7.32 12.48 2.42
N TYR A 39 7.11 11.65 1.41
CA TYR A 39 8.15 11.27 0.45
C TYR A 39 7.60 11.27 -0.98
N PRO A 40 8.44 11.58 -1.99
CA PRO A 40 8.11 11.34 -3.39
C PRO A 40 7.75 9.86 -3.64
N PHE A 41 6.99 9.59 -4.70
CA PHE A 41 6.42 8.27 -4.98
C PHE A 41 7.45 7.13 -4.90
N TYR A 42 8.58 7.24 -5.60
CA TYR A 42 9.59 6.16 -5.62
C TYR A 42 10.27 5.97 -4.27
N GLU A 43 10.48 7.03 -3.50
CA GLU A 43 11.03 6.92 -2.15
C GLU A 43 10.01 6.29 -1.18
N ALA A 44 8.74 6.70 -1.26
CA ALA A 44 7.65 6.06 -0.52
C ALA A 44 7.55 4.56 -0.85
N LEU A 45 7.68 4.19 -2.13
CA LEU A 45 7.67 2.81 -2.57
C LEU A 45 8.82 2.03 -1.96
N LEU A 46 10.07 2.48 -2.12
CA LEU A 46 11.24 1.83 -1.56
C LEU A 46 11.13 1.64 -0.03
N ARG A 47 10.63 2.66 0.67
CA ARG A 47 10.40 2.59 2.12
C ARG A 47 9.36 1.54 2.48
N MET A 48 8.23 1.48 1.76
CA MET A 48 7.21 0.46 1.94
C MET A 48 7.76 -0.95 1.71
N ARG A 49 8.53 -1.17 0.62
CA ARG A 49 9.16 -2.47 0.33
C ARG A 49 10.01 -2.94 1.50
N CYS A 50 10.98 -2.11 1.90
CA CYS A 50 11.93 -2.45 2.96
C CYS A 50 11.22 -2.68 4.31
N ARG A 51 10.25 -1.83 4.64
CA ARG A 51 9.56 -1.90 5.94
C ARG A 51 8.60 -3.08 6.03
N ILE A 52 7.84 -3.41 4.99
CA ILE A 52 6.97 -4.60 5.01
C ILE A 52 7.82 -5.87 5.17
N ILE A 53 8.93 -5.99 4.43
CA ILE A 53 9.82 -7.14 4.55
C ILE A 53 10.39 -7.26 5.97
N THR A 54 10.88 -6.15 6.53
CA THR A 54 11.45 -6.10 7.90
C THR A 54 10.39 -6.44 8.95
N TYR A 55 9.21 -5.83 8.84
CA TYR A 55 8.09 -6.05 9.76
C TYR A 55 7.63 -7.50 9.76
N ASN A 56 7.47 -8.10 8.58
CA ASN A 56 7.10 -9.52 8.44
C ASN A 56 8.12 -10.42 9.16
N GLN A 57 9.42 -10.16 9.00
CA GLN A 57 10.46 -10.94 9.67
C GLN A 57 10.44 -10.76 11.19
N ALA A 58 10.32 -9.52 11.67
CA ALA A 58 10.31 -9.20 13.09
C ALA A 58 9.10 -9.76 13.84
N THR A 59 7.96 -9.93 13.16
CA THR A 59 6.70 -10.43 13.73
C THR A 59 6.47 -11.93 13.48
N GLY A 60 7.51 -12.67 13.09
CA GLY A 60 7.44 -14.12 12.87
C GLY A 60 6.69 -14.54 11.60
N GLY A 61 6.47 -13.61 10.68
CA GLY A 61 6.01 -13.91 9.33
C GLY A 61 7.11 -14.48 8.43
N VAL A 62 6.69 -15.01 7.28
CA VAL A 62 7.58 -15.59 6.27
C VAL A 62 7.51 -14.73 5.02
N ASN A 63 8.64 -14.49 4.36
CA ASN A 63 8.69 -13.96 2.99
C ASN A 63 9.19 -15.10 2.08
N SER A 64 8.30 -15.67 1.28
CA SER A 64 8.57 -16.79 0.37
C SER A 64 7.99 -16.52 -1.02
N ALA A 65 8.12 -17.49 -1.93
CA ALA A 65 7.54 -17.39 -3.27
C ALA A 65 6.00 -17.35 -3.27
N ASP A 66 5.36 -17.77 -2.19
CA ASP A 66 3.92 -17.93 -2.05
C ASP A 66 3.31 -17.13 -0.88
N SER A 67 4.13 -16.62 0.06
CA SER A 67 3.66 -15.93 1.27
C SER A 67 4.49 -14.69 1.62
N GLY A 68 3.91 -13.80 2.44
CA GLY A 68 4.54 -12.57 2.91
C GLY A 68 4.47 -11.42 1.91
N TYR A 69 5.60 -10.74 1.73
CA TYR A 69 5.73 -9.58 0.85
C TYR A 69 5.23 -9.87 -0.57
N HIS A 70 4.61 -8.86 -1.19
CA HIS A 70 4.08 -8.94 -2.54
C HIS A 70 4.35 -7.65 -3.30
N GLU A 71 5.25 -7.73 -4.28
CA GLU A 71 5.74 -6.57 -5.02
C GLU A 71 4.64 -5.90 -5.82
N THR A 72 3.95 -6.62 -6.72
CA THR A 72 2.89 -6.04 -7.55
C THR A 72 1.77 -5.42 -6.71
N LEU A 73 1.31 -6.07 -5.65
CA LEU A 73 0.27 -5.50 -4.78
C LEU A 73 0.75 -4.25 -4.03
N THR A 74 1.98 -4.26 -3.51
CA THR A 74 2.52 -3.09 -2.77
C THR A 74 2.59 -1.87 -3.68
N GLU A 75 3.15 -2.04 -4.88
CA GLU A 75 3.24 -0.95 -5.85
C GLU A 75 1.87 -0.55 -6.40
N PHE A 76 0.98 -1.51 -6.69
CA PHE A 76 -0.39 -1.25 -7.15
C PHE A 76 -1.13 -0.34 -6.17
N TRP A 77 -1.16 -0.70 -4.89
CA TRP A 77 -1.85 0.09 -3.88
C TRP A 77 -1.24 1.47 -3.71
N LEU A 78 0.10 1.59 -3.75
CA LEU A 78 0.75 2.88 -3.64
C LEU A 78 0.41 3.79 -4.84
N ARG A 79 0.31 3.24 -6.05
CA ARG A 79 -0.14 3.98 -7.25
C ARG A 79 -1.60 4.43 -7.11
N GLN A 80 -2.48 3.56 -6.61
CA GLN A 80 -3.89 3.92 -6.36
C GLN A 80 -4.02 5.02 -5.30
N LEU A 81 -3.23 4.98 -4.24
CA LEU A 81 -3.20 6.04 -3.23
C LEU A 81 -2.69 7.36 -3.80
N ALA A 82 -1.69 7.33 -4.68
CA ALA A 82 -1.18 8.52 -5.34
C ALA A 82 -2.21 9.14 -6.30
N GLU A 83 -2.94 8.33 -7.07
CA GLU A 83 -4.05 8.80 -7.91
C GLU A 83 -5.20 9.36 -7.07
N PHE A 84 -5.56 8.67 -5.99
CA PHE A 84 -6.54 9.17 -5.02
C PHE A 84 -6.15 10.57 -4.52
N ARG A 85 -4.91 10.77 -4.06
CA ARG A 85 -4.42 12.07 -3.58
C ARG A 85 -4.53 13.15 -4.67
N ARG A 86 -4.13 12.83 -5.91
CA ARG A 86 -4.23 13.73 -7.06
C ARG A 86 -5.69 14.15 -7.33
N SER A 87 -6.62 13.20 -7.24
CA SER A 87 -8.06 13.48 -7.44
C SER A 87 -8.72 14.22 -6.27
N ALA A 88 -8.24 14.01 -5.05
CA ALA A 88 -8.82 14.57 -3.83
C ALA A 88 -8.32 15.99 -3.51
N GLY A 89 -7.21 16.41 -4.09
CA GLY A 89 -6.55 17.71 -3.85
C GLY A 89 -5.55 17.67 -2.70
N GLU A 90 -4.38 18.31 -2.89
CA GLU A 90 -3.20 18.18 -2.03
C GLU A 90 -3.27 18.92 -0.68
N GLU A 91 -4.19 19.87 -0.52
CA GLU A 91 -4.29 20.76 0.66
C GLU A 91 -4.98 20.14 1.88
N LYS A 92 -5.35 18.86 1.81
CA LYS A 92 -6.09 18.18 2.90
C LYS A 92 -5.12 17.61 3.94
N SER A 93 -5.50 17.69 5.22
CA SER A 93 -4.74 17.00 6.27
C SER A 93 -4.74 15.48 6.04
N LEU A 94 -3.71 14.78 6.53
CA LEU A 94 -3.63 13.32 6.40
C LEU A 94 -4.87 12.62 6.99
N GLU A 95 -5.41 13.15 8.07
CA GLU A 95 -6.66 12.70 8.68
C GLU A 95 -7.85 12.77 7.70
N GLN A 96 -8.03 13.92 7.05
CA GLN A 96 -9.08 14.12 6.06
C GLN A 96 -8.89 13.19 4.85
N GLN A 97 -7.64 13.03 4.38
CA GLN A 97 -7.33 12.13 3.28
C GLN A 97 -7.68 10.67 3.63
N CYS A 98 -7.29 10.17 4.82
CA CYS A 98 -7.65 8.83 5.28
C CYS A 98 -9.16 8.64 5.36
N ASN A 99 -9.89 9.58 5.97
CA ASN A 99 -11.35 9.48 6.10
C ASN A 99 -12.05 9.45 4.73
N GLN A 100 -11.57 10.23 3.76
CA GLN A 100 -12.10 10.22 2.40
C GLN A 100 -11.72 8.97 1.61
N LEU A 101 -10.50 8.46 1.78
CA LEU A 101 -10.04 7.23 1.15
C LEU A 101 -11.00 6.08 1.46
N PHE A 102 -11.31 5.87 2.74
CA PHE A 102 -12.22 4.80 3.17
C PHE A 102 -13.69 5.02 2.82
N ALA A 103 -14.06 6.23 2.39
CA ALA A 103 -15.37 6.53 1.82
C ALA A 103 -15.42 6.36 0.29
N SER A 104 -14.31 5.96 -0.34
CA SER A 104 -14.17 5.87 -1.80
C SER A 104 -13.91 4.44 -2.28
N SER A 105 -14.04 4.22 -3.59
CA SER A 105 -13.70 2.94 -4.23
C SER A 105 -12.20 2.59 -4.16
N PHE A 106 -11.33 3.58 -3.92
CA PHE A 106 -9.88 3.35 -3.79
C PHE A 106 -9.50 2.49 -2.58
N ALA A 107 -10.40 2.29 -1.61
CA ALA A 107 -10.18 1.40 -0.47
C ALA A 107 -10.72 -0.02 -0.67
N ASP A 108 -11.49 -0.29 -1.74
CA ASP A 108 -12.10 -1.61 -1.96
C ASP A 108 -11.01 -2.65 -2.24
N ARG A 109 -10.82 -3.59 -1.31
CA ARG A 109 -9.87 -4.71 -1.41
C ARG A 109 -9.99 -5.56 -2.68
N ARG A 110 -11.10 -5.46 -3.42
CA ARG A 110 -11.31 -6.16 -4.69
C ARG A 110 -10.75 -5.41 -5.91
N LEU A 111 -10.39 -4.14 -5.76
CA LEU A 111 -9.90 -3.27 -6.83
C LEU A 111 -8.76 -3.89 -7.66
N PRO A 112 -7.77 -4.61 -7.11
CA PRO A 112 -6.75 -5.29 -7.93
C PRO A 112 -7.34 -6.23 -8.99
N PHE A 113 -8.49 -6.87 -8.72
CA PHE A 113 -9.10 -7.84 -9.63
C PHE A 113 -9.86 -7.19 -10.80
N GLU A 114 -9.99 -5.87 -10.83
CA GLU A 114 -10.45 -5.14 -12.02
C GLU A 114 -9.34 -5.03 -13.08
N TYR A 115 -8.08 -5.10 -12.63
CA TYR A 115 -6.89 -4.95 -13.48
C TYR A 115 -6.16 -6.27 -13.72
N TYR A 116 -6.14 -7.16 -12.74
CA TYR A 116 -5.39 -8.41 -12.78
C TYR A 116 -6.29 -9.63 -12.74
N SER A 117 -5.99 -10.61 -13.60
CA SER A 117 -6.47 -11.98 -13.39
C SER A 117 -5.88 -12.55 -12.11
N ARG A 118 -6.62 -13.47 -11.46
CA ARG A 118 -6.11 -14.18 -10.27
C ARG A 118 -4.86 -14.98 -10.58
N GLU A 119 -4.79 -15.58 -11.77
CA GLU A 119 -3.65 -16.37 -12.22
C GLU A 119 -2.38 -15.52 -12.29
N LEU A 120 -2.45 -14.35 -12.91
CA LEU A 120 -1.30 -13.44 -12.98
C LEU A 120 -0.94 -12.89 -11.60
N LEU A 121 -1.92 -12.35 -10.87
CA LEU A 121 -1.68 -11.63 -9.61
C LEU A 121 -1.03 -12.52 -8.56
N PHE A 122 -1.47 -13.78 -8.45
CA PHE A 122 -0.94 -14.72 -7.46
C PHE A 122 0.24 -15.56 -7.98
N SER A 123 0.77 -15.24 -9.16
CA SER A 123 2.00 -15.88 -9.66
C SER A 123 3.22 -15.49 -8.82
N VAL A 124 4.21 -16.39 -8.75
CA VAL A 124 5.53 -16.12 -8.13
C VAL A 124 6.17 -14.87 -8.76
N ARG A 125 5.97 -14.68 -10.07
CA ARG A 125 6.48 -13.52 -10.81
C ARG A 125 5.91 -12.20 -10.26
N ALA A 126 4.59 -12.08 -10.15
CA ALA A 126 3.93 -10.87 -9.65
C ALA A 126 4.22 -10.63 -8.16
N ARG A 127 4.46 -11.69 -7.39
CA ARG A 127 4.94 -11.54 -6.01
C ARG A 127 6.35 -10.96 -5.94
N ALA A 128 7.25 -11.38 -6.82
CA ALA A 128 8.67 -11.03 -6.78
C ALA A 128 9.03 -9.71 -7.48
N LYS A 129 8.30 -9.33 -8.54
CA LYS A 129 8.56 -8.11 -9.32
C LYS A 129 7.28 -7.48 -9.84
N TRP A 130 7.29 -6.14 -9.98
CA TRP A 130 6.21 -5.43 -10.67
C TRP A 130 5.94 -6.09 -12.02
N THR A 131 4.67 -6.37 -12.26
CA THR A 131 4.17 -7.00 -13.47
C THR A 131 2.93 -6.24 -13.87
N GLU A 132 2.88 -5.77 -15.10
CA GLU A 132 1.74 -5.01 -15.62
C GLU A 132 0.44 -5.83 -15.59
N PRO A 133 -0.71 -5.16 -15.42
CA PRO A 133 -2.01 -5.82 -15.43
C PRO A 133 -2.38 -6.42 -16.79
N ASP A 134 -3.18 -7.49 -16.78
CA ASP A 134 -3.59 -8.26 -17.95
C ASP A 134 -5.07 -8.12 -18.33
N LEU A 135 -5.92 -7.56 -17.47
CA LEU A 135 -7.34 -7.31 -17.78
C LEU A 135 -7.60 -5.88 -18.24
N GLN A 136 -7.01 -4.90 -17.56
CA GLN A 136 -7.16 -3.48 -17.88
C GLN A 136 -5.84 -2.75 -17.64
N THR A 137 -5.51 -1.81 -18.52
CA THR A 137 -4.29 -1.03 -18.39
C THR A 137 -4.38 -0.07 -17.22
N PHE A 138 -3.32 -0.01 -16.42
CA PHE A 138 -3.15 1.03 -15.43
C PHE A 138 -2.74 2.33 -16.14
N GLN A 139 -3.44 3.45 -15.91
CA GLN A 139 -2.89 4.74 -16.34
C GLN A 139 -1.67 5.03 -15.46
N LEU A 140 -0.47 4.82 -16.03
CA LEU A 140 0.77 5.11 -15.34
C LEU A 140 0.82 6.62 -15.10
N LEU A 141 0.72 7.00 -13.82
CA LEU A 141 1.07 8.33 -13.40
C LEU A 141 2.56 8.55 -13.69
N ASN A 142 2.86 9.60 -14.43
CA ASN A 142 4.23 10.06 -14.64
C ASN A 142 4.72 10.73 -13.36
N PHE A 143 5.21 9.91 -12.42
CA PHE A 143 5.98 10.40 -11.29
C PHE A 143 7.39 10.72 -11.80
N LEU A 144 7.58 11.95 -12.29
CA LEU A 144 8.90 12.51 -12.62
C LEU A 144 9.50 13.19 -11.39
#